data_AF-A0A354U703-F1
#
_entry.id   AF-A0A354U703-F1
#
_cell.length_a   1.000
_cell.length_b   1.000
_cell.length_c   1.000
_cell.angle_alpha   90.00
_cell.angle_beta   90.00
_cell.angle_gamma   90.00
#
_symmetry.space_group_name_H-M   'P 1'
#
loop_
_entity.id
_entity.type
_entity.pdbx_description
1 polymer ?
#
loop_
_entity_poly.entity_id
_entity_poly.type
_entity_poly.pdbx_seq_one_letter_code
_entity_poly.pdbx_strand_id
1 'polypeptide(L)'
;MMFLYLILGTKIGDIGAYVVGSLSNKITGGRNHKLIPSISPGKSWEGLIGGLLISIDFAFALFPAVTHHEFPVWIPVIPGVLLFFFGAAGDLAESSLKRICGVKDSGRILPGIGGVLDLVDSLMINAPVFVVMMHFLDMFFLKK
;
A
#
# COMPACT_ATOMS: atom_id res chain seq x y z
N MET A 1 7.76 -17.10 -3.93
CA MET A 1 8.30 -15.76 -3.61
C MET A 1 7.34 -14.63 -3.97
N MET A 2 6.62 -14.71 -5.10
CA MET A 2 5.62 -13.71 -5.53
C MET A 2 4.53 -13.37 -4.49
N PHE A 3 3.99 -14.38 -3.80
CA PHE A 3 2.98 -14.17 -2.75
C PHE A 3 3.52 -13.33 -1.57
N LEU A 4 4.76 -13.61 -1.13
CA LEU A 4 5.41 -12.83 -0.08
C LEU A 4 5.70 -11.40 -0.54
N TYR A 5 6.13 -11.22 -1.79
CA TYR A 5 6.32 -9.90 -2.38
C TYR A 5 5.03 -9.08 -2.37
N LEU A 6 3.90 -9.68 -2.76
CA LEU A 6 2.59 -9.02 -2.72
C LEU A 6 2.23 -8.57 -1.30
N ILE A 7 2.35 -9.46 -0.30
CA ILE A 7 1.99 -9.13 1.08
C ILE A 7 2.90 -8.03 1.61
N LEU A 8 4.22 -8.22 1.50
CA LEU A 8 5.20 -7.29 2.03
C LEU A 8 5.14 -5.95 1.32
N GLY A 9 5.02 -5.93 -0.01
CA GLY A 9 4.94 -4.70 -0.80
C GLY A 9 3.71 -3.88 -0.45
N THR A 10 2.55 -4.54 -0.29
CA THR A 10 1.33 -3.87 0.17
C THR A 10 1.52 -3.28 1.57
N LYS A 11 2.00 -4.09 2.52
CA LYS A 11 2.08 -3.67 3.93
C LYS A 11 3.20 -2.67 4.20
N ILE A 12 4.29 -2.69 3.45
CA ILE A 12 5.37 -1.71 3.59
C ILE A 12 4.93 -0.33 3.11
N GLY A 13 4.12 -0.26 2.05
CA GLY A 13 3.48 1.00 1.63
C GLY A 13 2.60 1.58 2.74
N ASP A 14 1.73 0.76 3.34
CA ASP A 14 0.84 1.16 4.45
C ASP A 14 1.64 1.64 5.67
N ILE A 15 2.66 0.87 6.07
CA ILE A 15 3.54 1.20 7.20
C ILE A 15 4.33 2.49 6.91
N GLY A 16 4.87 2.62 5.69
CA GLY A 16 5.60 3.81 5.27
C GLY A 16 4.74 5.06 5.32
N ALA A 17 3.50 4.96 4.84
CA ALA A 17 2.55 6.06 4.90
C ALA A 17 2.17 6.44 6.33
N TYR A 18 1.95 5.44 7.19
CA TYR A 18 1.68 5.65 8.61
C TYR A 18 2.85 6.32 9.34
N VAL A 19 4.08 5.82 9.14
CA VAL A 19 5.29 6.32 9.81
C VAL A 19 5.57 7.75 9.37
N VAL A 20 5.61 8.02 8.07
CA VAL A 20 5.90 9.37 7.56
C VAL A 20 4.78 10.35 7.90
N GLY A 21 3.51 9.93 7.77
CA GLY A 21 2.37 10.77 8.14
C GLY A 21 2.36 11.11 9.63
N SER A 22 2.61 10.14 10.51
CA SER A 22 2.66 10.34 11.96
C SER A 22 3.85 11.19 12.39
N LEU A 23 5.02 10.96 11.79
CA LEU A 23 6.23 11.73 12.07
C LEU A 23 6.05 13.19 11.61
N SER A 24 5.53 13.41 10.41
CA SER A 24 5.19 14.74 9.89
C SER A 24 4.19 15.46 10.80
N ASN A 25 3.15 14.77 11.26
CA ASN A 25 2.18 15.32 12.22
C ASN A 25 2.85 15.76 13.53
N LYS A 26 3.78 14.96 14.06
CA LYS A 26 4.52 15.26 15.29
C LYS A 26 5.46 16.45 15.12
N ILE A 27 6.21 16.49 14.01
CA ILE A 27 7.18 17.57 13.70
C ILE A 27 6.46 18.91 13.50
N THR A 28 5.32 18.89 12.82
CA THR A 28 4.54 20.11 12.51
C THR A 28 3.61 20.55 13.64
N GLY A 29 3.61 19.85 14.78
CA GLY A 29 2.76 20.17 15.92
C GLY A 29 1.26 20.03 15.62
N GLY A 30 0.88 19.05 14.79
CA GLY A 30 -0.52 18.81 14.43
C GLY A 30 -0.99 19.45 13.12
N ARG A 31 -0.08 20.07 12.35
CA ARG A 31 -0.42 20.88 11.16
C ARG A 31 -0.14 20.18 9.82
N ASN A 32 -0.07 18.85 9.80
CA ASN A 32 0.15 18.11 8.56
C ASN A 32 -1.08 18.18 7.64
N HIS A 33 -0.85 18.13 6.32
CA HIS A 33 -1.89 18.29 5.32
C HIS A 33 -2.73 17.03 5.22
N LYS A 34 -3.92 17.04 5.81
CA LYS A 34 -4.84 15.90 5.78
C LYS A 34 -5.32 15.62 4.35
N LEU A 35 -5.38 14.34 4.01
CA LEU A 35 -5.77 13.87 2.67
C LEU A 35 -7.30 13.91 2.52
N ILE A 36 -8.02 13.16 3.36
CA ILE A 36 -9.50 13.10 3.33
C ILE A 36 -10.02 13.06 4.78
N PRO A 37 -10.18 14.22 5.44
CA PRO A 37 -10.58 14.29 6.85
C PRO A 37 -11.94 13.67 7.16
N SER A 38 -12.88 13.70 6.21
CA SER A 38 -14.24 13.19 6.38
C SER A 38 -14.30 11.66 6.48
N ILE A 39 -13.40 10.95 5.81
CA ILE A 39 -13.36 9.49 5.76
C ILE A 39 -12.31 8.97 6.75
N SER A 40 -11.08 9.48 6.65
CA SER A 40 -9.92 9.06 7.45
C SER A 40 -9.09 10.26 7.93
N PRO A 41 -9.35 10.77 9.15
CA PRO A 41 -8.62 11.90 9.73
C PRO A 41 -7.11 11.67 9.91
N GLY A 42 -6.68 10.41 9.93
CA GLY A 42 -5.28 10.03 10.11
C GLY A 42 -4.43 10.17 8.84
N LYS A 43 -5.05 10.13 7.65
CA LYS A 43 -4.30 10.16 6.37
C LYS A 43 -3.84 11.57 6.03
N SER A 44 -2.61 11.69 5.57
CA SER A 44 -1.99 12.96 5.16
C SER A 44 -1.26 12.84 3.83
N TRP A 45 -1.09 13.97 3.13
CA TRP A 45 -0.36 14.04 1.87
C TRP A 45 1.12 13.70 2.05
N GLU A 46 1.72 14.11 3.16
CA GLU A 46 3.11 13.77 3.48
C GLU A 46 3.27 12.26 3.71
N GLY A 47 2.31 11.64 4.40
CA GLY A 47 2.24 10.19 4.53
C GLY A 47 2.10 9.51 3.18
N LEU A 48 1.22 10.02 2.30
CA LEU A 48 1.05 9.47 0.94
C LEU A 48 2.37 9.48 0.15
N ILE A 49 3.06 10.62 0.13
CA ILE A 49 4.34 10.76 -0.59
C ILE A 49 5.42 9.87 0.04
N GLY A 50 5.52 9.85 1.37
CA GLY A 50 6.49 9.01 2.07
C GLY A 50 6.27 7.52 1.85
N GLY A 51 5.02 7.07 1.94
CA GLY A 51 4.64 5.68 1.67
C GLY A 51 4.92 5.26 0.23
N LEU A 52 4.68 6.14 -0.74
CA LEU A 52 5.01 5.88 -2.14
C LEU A 52 6.52 5.68 -2.35
N LEU A 53 7.35 6.57 -1.79
CA LEU A 53 8.80 6.46 -1.90
C LEU A 53 9.31 5.16 -1.27
N ILE A 54 8.84 4.85 -0.05
CA ILE A 54 9.20 3.61 0.65
C ILE A 54 8.74 2.37 -0.12
N SER A 55 7.56 2.40 -0.75
CA SER A 55 7.05 1.30 -1.57
C SER A 55 7.91 1.09 -2.81
N ILE A 56 8.35 2.16 -3.47
CA ILE A 56 9.27 2.09 -4.62
C ILE A 56 10.62 1.53 -4.19
N ASP A 57 11.20 2.03 -3.10
CA ASP A 57 12.49 1.56 -2.58
C ASP A 57 12.43 0.07 -2.20
N PHE A 58 11.33 -0.36 -1.57
CA PHE A 58 11.09 -1.77 -1.28
C PHE A 58 10.98 -2.61 -2.56
N ALA A 59 10.24 -2.11 -3.55
CA ALA A 59 10.10 -2.79 -4.83
C ALA A 59 11.47 -3.01 -5.47
N PHE A 60 12.33 -1.99 -5.50
CA PHE A 60 13.72 -2.12 -5.97
C PHE A 60 14.52 -3.18 -5.21
N ALA A 61 14.45 -3.16 -3.89
CA ALA A 61 15.23 -4.08 -3.05
C ALA A 61 14.81 -5.54 -3.23
N LEU A 62 13.52 -5.82 -3.43
CA LEU A 62 12.99 -7.19 -3.46
C LEU A 62 12.63 -7.70 -4.86
N PHE A 63 12.62 -6.86 -5.90
CA PHE A 63 12.34 -7.30 -7.27
C PHE A 63 13.26 -8.42 -7.78
N PRO A 64 14.59 -8.41 -7.51
CA PRO A 64 15.47 -9.52 -7.89
C PRO A 64 15.10 -10.88 -7.26
N ALA A 65 14.33 -10.89 -6.16
CA ALA A 65 13.88 -12.12 -5.53
C ALA A 65 12.62 -12.72 -6.20
N VAL A 66 11.93 -11.95 -7.06
CA VAL A 66 10.73 -12.39 -7.78
C VAL A 66 10.94 -12.60 -9.27
N THR A 67 12.04 -12.10 -9.84
CA THR A 67 12.47 -12.40 -11.20
C THR A 67 13.93 -12.86 -11.23
N HIS A 68 14.21 -13.90 -12.03
CA HIS A 68 15.57 -14.42 -12.24
C HIS A 68 16.23 -13.86 -13.51
N HIS A 69 15.53 -12.98 -14.23
CA HIS A 69 16.00 -12.41 -15.48
C HIS A 69 16.66 -11.05 -15.27
N GLU A 70 17.49 -10.63 -16.23
CA GLU A 70 17.93 -9.24 -16.29
C GLU A 70 16.73 -8.35 -16.60
N PHE A 71 16.61 -7.23 -15.90
CA PHE A 71 15.53 -6.28 -16.10
C PHE A 71 16.05 -4.84 -16.13
N PRO A 72 15.44 -3.96 -16.94
CA PRO A 72 15.71 -2.53 -16.87
C PRO A 72 15.39 -1.97 -15.48
N VAL A 73 16.20 -1.02 -15.01
CA VAL A 73 16.06 -0.40 -13.68
C VAL A 73 14.71 0.27 -13.44
N TRP A 74 13.95 0.62 -14.48
CA TRP A 74 12.63 1.22 -14.32
C TRP A 74 11.51 0.21 -14.07
N ILE A 75 11.72 -1.09 -14.33
CA ILE A 75 10.69 -2.12 -14.16
C ILE A 75 10.20 -2.24 -12.71
N PRO A 76 11.08 -2.29 -11.67
CA PRO A 76 10.65 -2.35 -10.27
C PRO A 76 9.83 -1.15 -9.80
N VAL A 77 9.90 -0.01 -10.48
CA VAL A 77 9.09 1.17 -10.12
C VAL A 77 7.60 0.88 -10.32
N ILE A 78 7.25 0.07 -11.33
CA ILE A 78 5.87 -0.25 -11.68
C ILE A 78 5.13 -0.95 -10.52
N PRO A 79 5.59 -2.10 -9.99
CA PRO A 79 4.96 -2.71 -8.83
C PRO A 79 4.95 -1.81 -7.60
N GLY A 80 6.03 -1.05 -7.34
CA GLY A 80 6.08 -0.15 -6.19
C GLY A 80 5.01 0.94 -6.23
N VAL A 81 4.79 1.55 -7.40
CA VAL A 81 3.75 2.57 -7.61
C VAL A 81 2.36 1.94 -7.56
N LEU A 82 2.13 0.86 -8.31
CA LEU A 82 0.80 0.27 -8.44
C LEU A 82 0.31 -0.32 -7.12
N LEU A 83 1.13 -1.12 -6.43
CA LEU A 83 0.74 -1.69 -5.14
C LEU A 83 0.44 -0.61 -4.09
N PHE A 84 1.17 0.50 -4.12
CA PHE A 84 0.91 1.61 -3.21
C PHE A 84 -0.45 2.26 -3.47
N PHE A 85 -0.73 2.67 -4.71
CA PHE A 85 -1.98 3.39 -5.02
C PHE A 85 -3.21 2.51 -4.91
N PHE A 86 -3.14 1.26 -5.39
CA PHE A 86 -4.26 0.32 -5.27
C PHE A 86 -4.48 -0.14 -3.83
N GLY A 87 -3.42 -0.30 -3.04
CA GLY A 87 -3.52 -0.59 -1.61
C GLY A 87 -4.19 0.57 -0.87
N ALA A 88 -3.70 1.80 -1.07
CA ALA A 88 -4.28 2.99 -0.48
C ALA A 88 -5.75 3.21 -0.88
N ALA A 89 -6.12 2.85 -2.13
CA ALA A 89 -7.50 2.88 -2.60
C ALA A 89 -8.37 1.82 -1.88
N GLY A 90 -7.85 0.62 -1.62
CA GLY A 90 -8.52 -0.43 -0.87
C GLY A 90 -8.87 0.00 0.56
N ASP A 91 -7.88 0.50 1.29
CA ASP A 91 -8.07 1.04 2.65
C ASP A 91 -9.03 2.25 2.66
N LEU A 92 -9.00 3.12 1.65
CA LEU A 92 -9.98 4.21 1.53
C LEU A 92 -11.41 3.72 1.23
N ALA A 93 -11.56 2.72 0.36
CA ALA A 93 -12.86 2.14 0.03
C ALA A 93 -13.48 1.47 1.26
N GLU A 94 -12.69 0.70 2.00
CA GLU A 94 -13.08 0.09 3.27
C GLU A 94 -13.45 1.16 4.30
N SER A 95 -12.60 2.17 4.47
CA SER A 95 -12.85 3.29 5.38
C SER A 95 -14.17 3.99 5.05
N SER A 96 -14.49 4.14 3.77
CA SER A 96 -15.74 4.76 3.31
C SER A 96 -16.95 3.88 3.63
N LEU A 97 -16.84 2.57 3.39
CA LEU A 97 -17.89 1.60 3.73
C LEU A 97 -18.22 1.63 5.23
N LYS A 98 -17.20 1.70 6.09
CA LYS A 98 -17.40 1.82 7.55
C LYS A 98 -18.21 3.06 7.93
N ARG A 99 -17.93 4.21 7.30
CA ARG A 99 -18.69 5.46 7.53
C ARG A 99 -20.16 5.34 7.11
N ILE A 100 -20.43 4.69 5.98
CA ILE A 100 -21.80 4.43 5.51
C ILE A 100 -22.54 3.55 6.52
N CYS A 101 -21.88 2.54 7.07
CA CYS A 101 -22.45 1.66 8.09
C CYS A 101 -22.51 2.28 9.50
N GLY A 102 -22.04 3.52 9.70
CA GLY A 102 -22.02 4.18 11.00
C GLY A 102 -21.01 3.58 12.00
N VAL A 103 -20.05 2.78 11.53
CA VAL A 103 -19.02 2.13 12.36
C VAL A 103 -17.65 2.71 12.09
N LYS A 104 -16.71 2.50 13.02
CA LYS A 104 -15.31 2.92 12.85
C LYS A 104 -14.39 1.76 12.49
N ASP A 105 -14.63 0.58 13.06
CA ASP A 105 -13.82 -0.63 12.86
C ASP A 105 -14.73 -1.71 12.27
N SER A 106 -14.20 -2.55 11.38
CA SER A 106 -14.99 -3.62 10.75
C SER A 106 -15.33 -4.78 11.71
N GLY A 107 -14.63 -4.84 12.85
CA GLY A 107 -14.83 -5.83 13.90
C GLY A 107 -13.87 -5.59 15.07
N ARG A 108 -13.85 -6.53 16.02
CA ARG A 108 -12.98 -6.48 17.22
C ARG A 108 -12.17 -7.76 17.43
N ILE A 109 -12.02 -8.57 16.38
CA ILE A 109 -11.43 -9.91 16.46
C ILE A 109 -9.91 -9.82 16.66
N LEU A 110 -9.26 -8.80 16.10
CA LEU A 110 -7.80 -8.63 16.15
C LEU A 110 -7.44 -7.48 17.11
N PRO A 111 -6.83 -7.78 18.27
CA PRO A 111 -6.47 -6.74 19.24
C PRO A 111 -5.46 -5.77 18.64
N GLY A 112 -5.81 -4.48 18.63
CA GLY A 112 -4.97 -3.38 18.11
C GLY A 112 -5.11 -3.09 16.62
N ILE A 113 -5.61 -4.04 15.81
CA ILE A 113 -5.78 -3.87 14.35
C ILE A 113 -7.25 -3.61 13.98
N GLY A 114 -8.20 -4.21 14.71
CA GLY A 114 -9.64 -4.10 14.44
C GLY A 114 -10.25 -5.42 13.99
N GLY A 115 -10.92 -5.41 12.84
CA GLY A 115 -11.49 -6.59 12.22
C GLY A 115 -10.57 -7.24 11.18
N VAL A 116 -11.02 -8.37 10.65
CA VAL A 116 -10.31 -9.07 9.57
C VAL A 116 -10.31 -8.24 8.29
N LEU A 117 -11.36 -7.47 8.02
CA LEU A 117 -11.46 -6.62 6.83
C LEU A 117 -10.42 -5.50 6.87
N ASP A 118 -10.20 -4.87 8.03
CA ASP A 118 -9.14 -3.86 8.24
C ASP A 118 -7.72 -4.41 7.96
N LEU A 119 -7.55 -5.74 7.98
CA LEU A 119 -6.26 -6.38 7.68
C LEU A 119 -6.09 -6.65 6.17
N VAL A 120 -7.17 -7.01 5.48
CA VAL A 120 -7.10 -7.54 4.11
C VAL A 120 -7.55 -6.56 3.04
N ASP A 121 -8.18 -5.44 3.38
CA ASP A 121 -8.68 -4.39 2.48
C ASP A 121 -7.72 -4.00 1.35
N SER A 122 -6.49 -3.58 1.67
CA SER A 122 -5.46 -3.22 0.69
C SER A 122 -5.05 -4.43 -0.16
N LEU A 123 -4.99 -5.63 0.45
CA LEU A 123 -4.62 -6.87 -0.24
C LEU A 123 -5.71 -7.35 -1.22
N MET A 124 -6.99 -7.10 -0.91
CA MET A 124 -8.11 -7.49 -1.76
C MET A 124 -8.04 -6.82 -3.12
N ILE A 125 -7.63 -5.54 -3.18
CA ILE A 125 -7.44 -4.84 -4.45
C ILE A 125 -6.07 -5.16 -5.05
N ASN A 126 -5.01 -5.22 -4.24
CA ASN A 126 -3.65 -5.46 -4.75
C ASN A 126 -3.46 -6.86 -5.33
N ALA A 127 -4.10 -7.90 -4.81
CA ALA A 127 -3.92 -9.27 -5.28
C ALA A 127 -4.23 -9.45 -6.78
N PRO A 128 -5.44 -9.10 -7.29
CA PRO A 128 -5.73 -9.21 -8.72
C PRO A 128 -4.86 -8.28 -9.56
N VAL A 129 -4.61 -7.05 -9.11
CA VAL A 129 -3.74 -6.08 -9.80
C VAL A 129 -2.34 -6.64 -9.97
N PHE A 130 -1.77 -7.20 -8.91
CA PHE A 130 -0.43 -7.75 -8.91
C PHE A 130 -0.29 -8.93 -9.86
N VAL A 131 -1.26 -9.85 -9.88
CA VAL A 131 -1.22 -11.02 -10.78
C VAL A 131 -1.25 -10.58 -12.24
N VAL A 132 -2.16 -9.66 -12.60
CA VAL A 132 -2.28 -9.14 -13.97
C VAL A 132 -1.01 -8.40 -14.37
N MET A 133 -0.49 -7.55 -13.49
CA MET A 133 0.73 -6.79 -13.71
C MET A 133 1.95 -7.70 -13.90
N MET A 134 2.17 -8.67 -13.00
CA MET A 134 3.30 -9.59 -13.12
C MET A 134 3.21 -10.43 -14.40
N HIS A 135 2.02 -10.92 -14.75
CA HIS A 135 1.82 -11.64 -16.01
C HIS A 135 2.18 -10.78 -17.23
N PHE A 136 1.79 -9.50 -17.21
CA PHE A 136 2.15 -8.55 -18.27
C PHE A 136 3.67 -8.30 -18.32
N LEU A 137 4.31 -8.06 -17.17
CA LEU A 137 5.77 -7.85 -17.10
C LEU A 137 6.55 -9.08 -17.59
N ASP A 138 6.12 -10.28 -17.19
CA ASP A 138 6.70 -11.54 -17.64
C ASP A 138 6.58 -11.71 -19.16
N MET A 139 5.43 -11.35 -19.74
CA MET A 139 5.17 -11.51 -21.17
C MET A 139 6.03 -10.58 -22.04
N PHE A 140 6.20 -9.32 -21.62
CA PHE A 140 6.78 -8.28 -22.48
C PHE A 140 8.21 -7.89 -22.13
N PHE A 141 8.62 -8.05 -20.86
CA PHE A 141 9.87 -7.45 -20.37
C PHE A 141 10.83 -8.44 -19.71
N LEU A 142 10.33 -9.51 -19.07
CA LEU A 142 11.17 -10.46 -18.33
C LEU A 142 11.46 -11.76 -19.08
N LYS A 143 10.87 -11.98 -20.26
CA LYS A 143 11.05 -13.21 -21.06
C LYS A 143 12.27 -13.25 -22.00
N LYS A 144 13.36 -12.55 -21.66
CA LYS A 144 14.64 -12.69 -22.39
C LYS A 144 15.69 -13.39 -21.54
#